data_AF-A0A9Q5GAE6-F1
#
_entry.id   AF-A0A9Q5GAE6-F1
#
_cell.length_a   1.000
_cell.length_b   1.000
_cell.length_c   1.000
_cell.angle_alpha   90.00
_cell.angle_beta   90.00
_cell.angle_gamma   90.00
#
_symmetry.space_group_name_H-M   'P 1'
#
loop_
_entity.id
_entity.type
_entity.pdbx_description
1 polymer ?
#
loop_
_entity_poly.entity_id
_entity_poly.type
_entity_poly.pdbx_seq_one_letter_code
_entity_poly.pdbx_strand_id
1 'polypeptide(L)'
;MTDFENEVIKSTQHWVDKIVVGLNLCPFAKKSIDQNQLRYLVYTGDDIESITQLLVEELERLVNDKSIETTLLIHPNFTKDFDAYLDYLAGVDELIDALGYSGVFQVAGFHPDYQFDGVAEIDPANHTNRSPYPMMHLLREASVAWAVETHPDIDSVPERNVELLREMGEKGIQELISGKR
;
A
#
# COMPACT_ATOMS: atom_id res chain seq x y z
N MET A 1 0.86 -19.79 -9.30
CA MET A 1 0.59 -19.26 -7.97
C MET A 1 0.69 -20.40 -6.97
N THR A 2 1.64 -20.34 -6.04
CA THR A 2 1.84 -21.34 -4.98
C THR A 2 0.81 -21.16 -3.86
N ASP A 3 0.70 -22.16 -2.96
CA ASP A 3 -0.17 -22.04 -1.78
C ASP A 3 0.24 -20.86 -0.89
N PHE A 4 1.55 -20.61 -0.74
CA PHE A 4 2.07 -19.47 0.01
C PHE A 4 1.69 -18.13 -0.63
N GLU A 5 1.80 -17.99 -1.95
CA GLU A 5 1.38 -16.76 -2.64
C GLU A 5 -0.13 -16.51 -2.47
N ASN A 6 -0.95 -17.56 -2.51
CA ASN A 6 -2.39 -17.45 -2.23
C ASN A 6 -2.66 -16.99 -0.79
N GLU A 7 -1.90 -17.47 0.19
CA GLU A 7 -2.02 -17.04 1.60
C GLU A 7 -1.64 -15.57 1.78
N VAL A 8 -0.55 -15.13 1.16
CA VAL A 8 -0.10 -13.73 1.17
C VAL A 8 -1.17 -12.81 0.58
N ILE A 9 -1.75 -13.19 -0.57
CA ILE A 9 -2.84 -12.43 -1.19
C ILE A 9 -4.06 -12.38 -0.27
N LYS A 10 -4.49 -13.49 0.31
CA LYS A 10 -5.65 -13.54 1.22
C LYS A 10 -5.45 -12.67 2.45
N SER A 11 -4.26 -12.72 3.05
CA SER A 11 -3.89 -11.89 4.20
C SER A 11 -3.92 -10.40 3.85
N THR A 12 -3.34 -10.04 2.69
CA THR A 12 -3.36 -8.67 2.20
C THR A 12 -4.78 -8.19 1.89
N GLN A 13 -5.61 -9.02 1.23
CA GLN A 13 -7.02 -8.72 0.96
C GLN A 13 -7.83 -8.51 2.24
N HIS A 14 -7.60 -9.33 3.26
CA HIS A 14 -8.26 -9.17 4.57
C HIS A 14 -7.83 -7.86 5.25
N TRP A 15 -6.54 -7.51 5.22
CA TRP A 15 -6.06 -6.23 5.71
C TRP A 15 -6.68 -5.05 4.93
N VAL A 16 -6.73 -5.11 3.59
CA VAL A 16 -7.38 -4.08 2.77
C VAL A 16 -8.86 -3.93 3.14
N ASP A 17 -9.59 -5.05 3.27
CA ASP A 17 -11.02 -5.02 3.63
C ASP A 17 -11.27 -4.44 5.03
N LYS A 18 -10.48 -4.86 6.03
CA LYS A 18 -10.71 -4.50 7.42
C LYS A 18 -10.14 -3.14 7.80
N ILE A 19 -8.89 -2.89 7.44
CA ILE A 19 -8.16 -1.68 7.85
C ILE A 19 -8.42 -0.58 6.84
N VAL A 20 -8.10 -0.78 5.56
CA VAL A 20 -8.16 0.31 4.58
C VAL A 20 -9.62 0.69 4.26
N VAL A 21 -10.46 -0.28 3.91
CA VAL A 21 -11.86 -0.04 3.55
C VAL A 21 -12.75 0.05 4.79
N GLY A 22 -12.59 -0.87 5.74
CA GLY A 22 -13.45 -0.96 6.94
C GLY A 22 -13.35 0.26 7.86
N LEU A 23 -12.17 0.86 7.99
CA LEU A 23 -11.97 2.12 8.71
C LEU A 23 -12.04 3.34 7.78
N ASN A 24 -12.28 3.14 6.49
CA ASN A 24 -12.29 4.19 5.47
C ASN A 24 -10.98 4.99 5.44
N LEU A 25 -9.81 4.38 5.66
CA LEU A 25 -8.53 5.09 5.65
C LEU A 25 -8.20 5.65 4.26
N CYS A 26 -8.60 4.95 3.21
CA CYS A 26 -8.54 5.46 1.85
C CYS A 26 -9.96 5.49 1.25
N PRO A 27 -10.55 6.68 1.04
CA PRO A 27 -11.91 6.80 0.52
C PRO A 27 -12.07 6.29 -0.92
N PHE A 28 -10.95 6.03 -1.61
CA PHE A 28 -10.93 5.60 -3.02
C PHE A 28 -10.77 4.10 -3.19
N ALA A 29 -10.24 3.41 -2.17
CA ALA A 29 -9.90 1.99 -2.26
C ALA A 29 -11.13 1.13 -2.61
N LYS A 30 -12.29 1.42 -1.99
CA LYS A 30 -13.51 0.63 -2.17
C LYS A 30 -13.96 0.54 -3.63
N LYS A 31 -13.92 1.65 -4.36
CA LYS A 31 -14.38 1.69 -5.76
C LYS A 31 -13.53 0.78 -6.65
N SER A 32 -12.20 0.88 -6.55
CA SER A 32 -11.27 0.05 -7.32
C SER A 32 -11.46 -1.44 -7.02
N ILE A 33 -11.70 -1.79 -5.75
CA ILE A 33 -11.95 -3.17 -5.32
C ILE A 33 -13.27 -3.70 -5.87
N ASP A 34 -14.37 -2.96 -5.70
CA ASP A 34 -15.70 -3.37 -6.16
C ASP A 34 -15.74 -3.53 -7.69
N GLN A 35 -14.91 -2.78 -8.42
CA GLN A 35 -14.75 -2.86 -9.87
C GLN A 35 -13.71 -3.89 -10.34
N ASN A 36 -13.08 -4.63 -9.41
CA ASN A 36 -12.03 -5.60 -9.67
C ASN A 36 -10.84 -5.02 -10.46
N GLN A 37 -10.46 -3.79 -10.13
CA GLN A 37 -9.36 -3.05 -10.76
C GLN A 37 -8.11 -2.96 -9.87
N LEU A 38 -8.16 -3.49 -8.65
CA LEU A 38 -6.99 -3.67 -7.81
C LEU A 38 -6.33 -5.02 -8.11
N ARG A 39 -5.10 -4.97 -8.63
CA ARG A 39 -4.28 -6.14 -8.90
C ARG A 39 -3.36 -6.44 -7.72
N TYR A 40 -3.22 -7.73 -7.39
CA TYR A 40 -2.25 -8.21 -6.41
C TYR A 40 -1.17 -9.00 -7.15
N LEU A 41 0.10 -8.64 -6.95
CA LEU A 41 1.26 -9.38 -7.45
C LEU A 41 2.14 -9.75 -6.26
N VAL A 42 2.48 -11.02 -6.11
CA VAL A 42 3.37 -11.50 -5.04
C VAL A 42 4.71 -11.90 -5.65
N TYR A 43 5.79 -11.42 -5.05
CA TYR A 43 7.15 -11.86 -5.34
C TYR A 43 7.78 -12.49 -4.09
N THR A 44 8.13 -13.77 -4.19
CA THR A 44 8.60 -14.56 -3.04
C THR A 44 10.11 -14.67 -2.94
N GLY A 45 10.88 -14.07 -3.85
CA GLY A 45 12.33 -13.91 -3.66
C GLY A 45 12.67 -12.76 -2.71
N ASP A 46 13.96 -12.52 -2.51
CA ASP A 46 14.52 -11.53 -1.60
C ASP A 46 15.48 -10.54 -2.28
N ASP A 47 15.71 -10.67 -3.59
CA ASP A 47 16.65 -9.84 -4.32
C ASP A 47 16.01 -8.56 -4.89
N ILE A 48 16.71 -7.44 -4.69
CA ILE A 48 16.28 -6.10 -5.10
C ILE A 48 16.14 -5.98 -6.62
N GLU A 49 17.01 -6.65 -7.38
CA GLU A 49 17.04 -6.58 -8.84
C GLU A 49 15.73 -7.11 -9.42
N SER A 50 15.27 -8.28 -8.97
CA SER A 50 14.01 -8.88 -9.39
C SER A 50 12.80 -8.07 -8.95
N ILE A 51 12.80 -7.51 -7.72
CA ILE A 51 11.70 -6.63 -7.27
C ILE A 51 11.61 -5.39 -8.18
N THR A 52 12.77 -4.81 -8.51
CA THR A 52 12.85 -3.63 -9.38
C THR A 52 12.42 -3.96 -10.81
N GLN A 53 12.81 -5.11 -11.34
CA GLN A 53 12.34 -5.56 -12.65
C GLN A 53 10.81 -5.72 -12.67
N LEU A 54 10.24 -6.38 -11.65
CA LEU A 54 8.79 -6.57 -11.53
C LEU A 54 8.03 -5.25 -11.37
N LEU A 55 8.60 -4.29 -10.65
CA LEU A 55 8.07 -2.94 -10.55
C LEU A 55 7.95 -2.29 -11.94
N VAL A 56 9.00 -2.34 -12.76
CA VAL A 56 8.99 -1.79 -14.13
C VAL A 56 7.97 -2.51 -15.01
N GLU A 57 7.93 -3.84 -14.97
CA GLU A 57 6.96 -4.64 -15.72
C GLU A 57 5.50 -4.30 -15.34
N GLU A 58 5.24 -4.05 -14.06
CA GLU A 58 3.90 -3.66 -13.60
C GLU A 58 3.54 -2.21 -13.94
N LEU A 59 4.51 -1.28 -13.96
CA LEU A 59 4.30 0.08 -14.48
C LEU A 59 3.91 0.03 -15.96
N GLU A 60 4.66 -0.71 -16.78
CA GLU A 60 4.34 -0.92 -18.19
C GLU A 60 2.99 -1.60 -18.39
N ARG A 61 2.64 -2.56 -17.53
CA ARG A 61 1.31 -3.18 -17.52
C ARG A 61 0.22 -2.15 -17.27
N LEU A 62 0.38 -1.29 -16.26
CA LEU A 62 -0.59 -0.22 -15.98
C LEU A 62 -0.66 0.78 -17.14
N VAL A 63 0.42 1.04 -17.88
CA VAL A 63 0.32 1.87 -19.09
C VAL A 63 -0.61 1.21 -20.11
N ASN A 64 -0.41 -0.08 -20.38
CA ASN A 64 -1.05 -0.80 -21.47
C ASN A 64 -2.46 -1.32 -21.16
N ASP A 65 -2.76 -1.61 -19.90
CA ASP A 65 -4.03 -2.18 -19.46
C ASP A 65 -4.78 -1.20 -18.57
N LYS A 66 -5.84 -0.59 -19.13
CA LYS A 66 -6.71 0.35 -18.42
C LYS A 66 -7.78 -0.35 -17.57
N SER A 67 -7.90 -1.67 -17.64
CA SER A 67 -8.79 -2.41 -16.73
C SER A 67 -8.22 -2.47 -15.32
N ILE A 68 -6.89 -2.39 -15.17
CA ILE A 68 -6.20 -2.31 -13.89
C ILE A 68 -6.06 -0.84 -13.50
N GLU A 69 -6.58 -0.49 -12.33
CA GLU A 69 -6.50 0.85 -11.77
C GLU A 69 -5.23 1.02 -10.94
N THR A 70 -4.92 0.03 -10.10
CA THR A 70 -3.77 0.05 -9.19
C THR A 70 -3.20 -1.35 -8.98
N THR A 71 -1.91 -1.44 -8.66
CA THR A 71 -1.27 -2.73 -8.30
C THR A 71 -0.68 -2.66 -6.90
N LEU A 72 -0.91 -3.68 -6.08
CA LEU A 72 -0.13 -3.97 -4.88
C LEU A 72 0.92 -5.03 -5.23
N LEU A 73 2.19 -4.62 -5.23
CA LEU A 73 3.36 -5.48 -5.38
C LEU A 73 3.84 -5.87 -3.97
N ILE A 74 3.59 -7.12 -3.59
CA ILE A 74 3.80 -7.66 -2.26
C ILE A 74 5.06 -8.52 -2.27
N HIS A 75 6.02 -8.22 -1.40
CA HIS A 75 7.31 -8.90 -1.35
C HIS A 75 7.58 -9.42 0.08
N PRO A 76 6.91 -10.53 0.49
CA PRO A 76 6.91 -11.05 1.86
C PRO A 76 8.27 -11.47 2.41
N ASN A 77 9.24 -11.75 1.52
CA ASN A 77 10.59 -12.19 1.89
C ASN A 77 11.65 -11.09 1.70
N PHE A 78 11.26 -9.90 1.22
CA PHE A 78 12.15 -8.74 1.17
C PHE A 78 12.47 -8.24 2.57
N THR A 79 13.59 -7.51 2.71
CA THR A 79 14.22 -7.07 3.96
C THR A 79 13.23 -6.84 5.12
N LYS A 80 13.53 -7.43 6.28
CA LYS A 80 12.82 -7.12 7.53
C LYS A 80 13.25 -5.79 8.14
N ASP A 81 14.34 -5.23 7.64
CA ASP A 81 14.87 -3.96 8.10
C ASP A 81 14.10 -2.81 7.44
N PHE A 82 13.39 -2.04 8.25
CA PHE A 82 12.53 -0.97 7.77
C PHE A 82 13.32 0.18 7.15
N ASP A 83 14.51 0.50 7.68
CA ASP A 83 15.36 1.57 7.13
C ASP A 83 15.86 1.19 5.73
N ALA A 84 16.30 -0.06 5.54
CA ALA A 84 16.68 -0.57 4.22
C ALA A 84 15.49 -0.57 3.23
N TYR A 85 14.27 -0.79 3.71
CA TYR A 85 13.06 -0.68 2.90
C TYR A 85 12.80 0.78 2.47
N LEU A 86 12.98 1.75 3.37
CA LEU A 86 12.84 3.17 3.06
C LEU A 86 13.91 3.64 2.07
N ASP A 87 15.16 3.22 2.23
CA ASP A 87 16.24 3.50 1.28
C ASP A 87 15.93 2.95 -0.12
N TYR A 88 15.36 1.74 -0.19
CA TYR A 88 14.91 1.18 -1.46
C TYR A 88 13.76 1.99 -2.08
N LEU A 89 12.78 2.39 -1.27
CA LEU A 89 11.63 3.19 -1.73
C LEU A 89 12.08 4.56 -2.27
N ALA A 90 13.06 5.20 -1.66
CA ALA A 90 13.65 6.44 -2.19
C ALA A 90 14.27 6.23 -3.58
N GLY A 91 14.97 5.11 -3.80
CA GLY A 91 15.49 4.73 -5.12
C GLY A 91 14.39 4.42 -6.15
N VAL A 92 13.22 3.96 -5.71
CA VAL A 92 12.06 3.75 -6.58
C VAL A 92 11.53 5.07 -7.12
N ASP A 93 11.47 6.13 -6.30
CA ASP A 93 11.05 7.45 -6.77
C ASP A 93 12.01 7.98 -7.85
N GLU A 94 13.33 7.84 -7.66
CA GLU A 94 14.33 8.20 -8.67
C GLU A 94 14.16 7.39 -9.97
N LEU A 95 13.82 6.10 -9.85
CA LEU A 95 13.56 5.23 -10.99
C LEU A 95 12.31 5.66 -11.77
N ILE A 96 11.23 6.02 -11.08
CA ILE A 96 9.99 6.54 -11.71
C ILE A 96 10.30 7.78 -12.55
N ASP A 97 11.10 8.69 -12.02
CA ASP A 97 11.55 9.88 -12.74
C ASP A 97 12.42 9.52 -13.94
N ALA A 98 13.39 8.63 -13.78
CA ALA A 98 14.30 8.21 -14.84
C ALA A 98 13.57 7.50 -16.01
N LEU A 99 12.48 6.79 -15.72
CA LEU A 99 11.63 6.14 -16.72
C LEU A 99 10.63 7.10 -17.40
N GLY A 100 10.56 8.36 -16.95
CA GLY A 100 9.62 9.36 -17.48
C GLY A 100 8.18 9.13 -17.02
N TYR A 101 7.99 8.45 -15.88
CA TYR A 101 6.68 8.20 -15.27
C TYR A 101 6.32 9.18 -14.16
N SER A 102 7.19 10.16 -13.88
CA SER A 102 6.88 11.33 -13.04
C SER A 102 5.61 12.04 -13.53
N GLY A 103 4.64 12.30 -12.65
CA GLY A 103 3.35 12.88 -13.03
C GLY A 103 2.34 11.87 -13.61
N VAL A 104 2.75 10.59 -13.77
CA VAL A 104 1.92 9.52 -14.36
C VAL A 104 1.61 8.47 -13.31
N PHE A 105 2.63 8.03 -12.58
CA PHE A 105 2.50 7.03 -11.51
C PHE A 105 3.20 7.52 -10.25
N GLN A 106 2.58 7.21 -9.12
CA GLN A 106 3.20 7.33 -7.81
C GLN A 106 3.30 5.95 -7.16
N VAL A 107 4.32 5.74 -6.33
CA VAL A 107 4.50 4.51 -5.57
C VAL A 107 4.42 4.83 -4.08
N ALA A 108 3.46 4.22 -3.37
CA ALA A 108 3.34 4.36 -1.93
C ALA A 108 3.85 3.11 -1.21
N GLY A 109 4.67 3.29 -0.18
CA GLY A 109 5.25 2.20 0.59
C GLY A 109 4.41 1.78 1.82
N PHE A 110 4.38 0.48 2.07
CA PHE A 110 3.78 -0.13 3.24
C PHE A 110 4.71 -1.21 3.81
N HIS A 111 4.83 -1.27 5.13
CA HIS A 111 5.74 -2.20 5.82
C HIS A 111 5.14 -2.67 7.16
N PRO A 112 5.36 -3.92 7.61
CA PRO A 112 4.87 -4.38 8.92
C PRO A 112 5.35 -3.53 10.08
N ASP A 113 6.60 -3.09 10.00
CA ASP A 113 7.25 -2.25 11.01
C ASP A 113 7.19 -0.75 10.66
N TYR A 114 6.30 -0.33 9.76
CA TYR A 114 6.21 1.08 9.35
C TYR A 114 6.09 1.98 10.58
N GLN A 115 6.92 3.01 10.63
CA GLN A 115 6.94 4.01 11.70
C GLN A 115 7.13 5.38 11.08
N PHE A 116 6.23 6.32 11.38
CA PHE A 116 6.42 7.71 10.97
C PHE A 116 7.55 8.37 11.76
N ASP A 117 8.28 9.26 11.09
CA ASP A 117 9.33 10.05 11.74
C ASP A 117 8.77 10.84 12.93
N GLY A 118 9.52 10.85 14.03
CA GLY A 118 9.13 11.50 15.28
C GLY A 118 7.96 10.86 16.05
N VAL A 119 7.41 9.74 15.57
CA VAL A 119 6.30 9.02 16.22
C VAL A 119 6.81 7.77 16.94
N ALA A 120 6.20 7.41 18.08
CA ALA A 120 6.57 6.20 18.80
C ALA A 120 6.22 4.94 17.99
N GLU A 121 7.03 3.89 18.08
CA GLU A 121 6.79 2.61 17.41
C GLU A 121 5.41 2.01 17.78
N ILE A 122 4.97 2.18 19.02
CA ILE A 122 3.67 1.68 19.48
C ILE A 122 2.49 2.63 19.19
N ASP A 123 2.72 3.77 18.52
CA ASP A 123 1.64 4.71 18.19
C ASP A 123 0.69 4.04 17.18
N PRO A 124 -0.62 3.94 17.49
CA PRO A 124 -1.61 3.38 16.58
C PRO A 124 -1.65 4.07 15.20
N ALA A 125 -1.25 5.34 15.11
CA ALA A 125 -1.22 6.09 13.85
C ALA A 125 -0.34 5.42 12.78
N ASN A 126 0.69 4.67 13.18
CA ASN A 126 1.53 3.93 12.24
C ASN A 126 0.73 2.94 11.38
N HIS A 127 -0.44 2.47 11.85
CA HIS A 127 -1.33 1.57 11.10
C HIS A 127 -1.99 2.19 9.87
N THR A 128 -1.78 3.48 9.56
CA THR A 128 -2.13 3.99 8.22
C THR A 128 -1.28 3.33 7.13
N ASN A 129 -0.03 2.97 7.45
CA ASN A 129 0.92 2.39 6.51
C ASN A 129 1.50 1.05 6.99
N ARG A 130 1.15 0.58 8.20
CA ARG A 130 1.48 -0.80 8.61
C ARG A 130 0.64 -1.82 7.89
N SER A 131 1.33 -2.81 7.35
CA SER A 131 0.77 -3.85 6.52
C SER A 131 1.18 -5.25 6.96
N PRO A 132 0.52 -6.32 6.48
CA PRO A 132 0.92 -7.69 6.81
C PRO A 132 2.30 -8.08 6.26
N TYR A 133 2.70 -7.47 5.14
CA TYR A 133 3.97 -7.71 4.46
C TYR A 133 4.52 -6.40 3.90
N PRO A 134 5.84 -6.32 3.68
CA PRO A 134 6.42 -5.26 2.89
C PRO A 134 5.78 -5.25 1.49
N MET A 135 5.30 -4.09 1.05
CA MET A 135 4.66 -3.95 -0.27
C MET A 135 4.74 -2.52 -0.81
N MET A 136 4.62 -2.41 -2.13
CA MET A 136 4.50 -1.15 -2.84
C MET A 136 3.13 -1.05 -3.53
N HIS A 137 2.48 0.10 -3.38
CA HIS A 137 1.22 0.40 -4.06
C HIS A 137 1.48 1.33 -5.23
N LEU A 138 1.34 0.80 -6.45
CA LEU A 138 1.44 1.55 -7.69
C LEU A 138 0.09 2.17 -8.00
N LEU A 139 0.07 3.49 -8.11
CA LEU A 139 -1.11 4.32 -8.25
C LEU A 139 -0.98 5.21 -9.48
N ARG A 140 -2.09 5.41 -10.22
CA ARG A 140 -2.15 6.40 -11.30
C ARG A 140 -2.32 7.79 -10.72
N GLU A 141 -1.41 8.70 -11.02
CA GLU A 141 -1.50 10.08 -10.52
C GLU A 141 -2.75 10.80 -11.02
N ALA A 142 -3.15 10.57 -12.28
CA ALA A 142 -4.39 11.13 -12.81
C ALA A 142 -5.63 10.74 -11.98
N SER A 143 -5.66 9.51 -11.47
CA SER A 143 -6.76 9.00 -10.65
C SER A 143 -6.74 9.58 -9.24
N VAL A 144 -5.54 9.74 -8.67
CA VAL A 144 -5.36 10.39 -7.36
C VAL A 144 -5.71 11.87 -7.45
N ALA A 145 -5.28 12.58 -8.49
CA ALA A 145 -5.63 13.98 -8.74
C ALA A 145 -7.15 14.16 -8.90
N TRP A 146 -7.80 13.30 -9.70
CA TRP A 146 -9.26 13.34 -9.83
C TRP A 146 -9.97 13.09 -8.50
N ALA A 147 -9.47 12.16 -7.70
CA ALA A 147 -9.96 11.88 -6.35
C ALA A 147 -9.83 13.11 -5.42
N VAL A 148 -8.68 13.78 -5.44
CA VAL A 148 -8.43 15.04 -4.72
C VAL A 148 -9.40 16.14 -5.14
N GLU A 149 -9.63 16.32 -6.44
CA GLU A 149 -10.52 17.36 -6.98
C GLU A 149 -12.01 17.12 -6.67
N THR A 150 -12.42 15.85 -6.57
CA THR A 150 -13.84 15.48 -6.46
C THR A 150 -14.29 15.06 -5.06
N HIS A 151 -13.35 14.77 -4.17
CA HIS A 151 -13.66 14.41 -2.78
C HIS A 151 -13.67 15.65 -1.89
N PRO A 152 -14.79 15.96 -1.21
CA PRO A 152 -14.80 17.00 -0.19
C PRO A 152 -13.78 16.67 0.90
N ASP A 153 -13.01 17.67 1.32
CA ASP A 153 -12.12 17.60 2.49
C ASP A 153 -11.03 16.49 2.43
N ILE A 154 -10.54 16.13 1.24
CA ILE A 154 -9.41 15.21 1.05
C ILE A 154 -8.20 15.55 1.94
N ASP A 155 -7.91 16.84 2.11
CA ASP A 155 -6.77 17.32 2.89
C ASP A 155 -6.87 16.92 4.38
N SER A 156 -8.08 16.67 4.88
CA SER A 156 -8.32 16.22 6.25
C SER A 156 -8.14 14.70 6.45
N VAL A 157 -8.09 13.91 5.37
CA VAL A 157 -8.03 12.44 5.45
C VAL A 157 -6.84 11.96 6.28
N PRO A 158 -5.60 12.46 6.09
CA PRO A 158 -4.46 12.04 6.91
C PRO A 158 -4.67 12.31 8.41
N GLU A 159 -5.09 13.52 8.78
CA GLU A 159 -5.32 13.90 10.18
C GLU A 159 -6.43 13.06 10.81
N ARG A 160 -7.55 12.90 10.11
CA ARG A 160 -8.69 12.07 10.54
C ARG A 160 -8.31 10.59 10.70
N ASN A 161 -7.43 10.06 9.85
CA ASN A 161 -6.95 8.68 9.96
C ASN A 161 -6.09 8.49 11.20
N VAL A 162 -5.19 9.44 11.48
CA VAL A 162 -4.34 9.46 12.67
C VAL A 162 -5.17 9.52 13.94
N GLU A 163 -6.15 10.43 14.01
CA GLU A 163 -7.07 10.56 15.15
C GLU A 163 -7.87 9.27 15.38
N LEU A 164 -8.48 8.73 14.33
CA LEU A 164 -9.27 7.50 14.40
C LEU A 164 -8.46 6.32 14.95
N LEU A 165 -7.25 6.11 14.43
CA LEU A 165 -6.41 4.99 14.86
C LEU A 165 -5.95 5.16 16.31
N ARG A 166 -5.61 6.38 16.72
CA ARG A 166 -5.24 6.69 18.11
C ARG A 166 -6.41 6.50 19.08
N GLU A 167 -7.62 6.93 18.70
CA GLU A 167 -8.84 6.71 19.49
C GLU A 167 -9.17 5.22 19.64
N MET A 168 -9.02 4.45 18.56
CA MET A 168 -9.25 3.00 18.57
C MET A 168 -8.20 2.26 19.40
N GLY A 169 -6.95 2.74 19.37
CA GLY A 169 -5.82 2.16 20.07
C GLY A 169 -5.37 0.81 19.49
N GLU A 170 -4.19 0.36 19.92
CA GLU A 170 -3.59 -0.89 19.42
C GLU A 170 -4.51 -2.10 19.63
N LYS A 171 -5.19 -2.17 20.77
CA LYS A 171 -6.10 -3.27 21.08
C LYS A 171 -7.26 -3.37 20.07
N GLY A 172 -7.90 -2.25 19.75
CA GLY A 172 -9.02 -2.23 18.80
C GLY A 172 -8.58 -2.61 17.38
N ILE A 173 -7.38 -2.17 16.98
CA ILE A 173 -6.77 -2.54 15.70
C ILE A 173 -6.52 -4.06 15.63
N GLN A 174 -5.94 -4.65 16.68
CA GLN A 174 -5.66 -6.09 16.71
C GLN A 174 -6.93 -6.95 16.75
N GLU A 175 -7.99 -6.51 17.45
CA GLU A 175 -9.30 -7.17 17.42
C GLU A 175 -9.90 -7.18 16.01
N LEU A 176 -9.77 -6.05 15.28
CA LEU A 176 -10.23 -5.92 13.90
C LEU A 176 -9.46 -6.82 12.93
N ILE A 177 -8.12 -6.89 13.05
CA ILE A 177 -7.26 -7.74 12.21
C ILE A 177 -7.53 -9.23 12.50
N SER A 178 -7.63 -9.61 13.77
CA SER A 178 -7.83 -11.01 14.17
C SER A 178 -9.24 -11.54 13.90
N GLY A 179 -10.19 -10.67 13.51
CA GLY A 179 -11.58 -11.03 13.25
C GLY A 179 -12.35 -11.47 14.50
N LYS A 180 -11.81 -11.23 15.70
CA LYS A 180 -12.48 -11.53 16.97
C LYS A 180 -13.38 -10.35 17.33
N ARG A 181 -14.69 -10.58 17.23
CA ARG A 181 -15.73 -9.74 17.86
C ARG A 181 -16.11 -10.29 19.22
#